data_AF-R2SY70-F1
#
_entry.id   AF-R2SY70-F1
#
_cell.length_a   1.000
_cell.length_b   1.000
_cell.length_c   1.000
_cell.angle_alpha   90.00
_cell.angle_beta   90.00
_cell.angle_gamma   90.00
#
_symmetry.space_group_name_H-M   'P 1'
#
loop_
_entity.id
_entity.type
_entity.pdbx_description
1 polymer ?
#
loop_
_entity_poly.entity_id
_entity_poly.type
_entity_poly.pdbx_seq_one_letter_code
_entity_poly.pdbx_strand_id
1 'polypeptide(L)'
;MKISRNNFGGINNSTVVIGNNNRVSNGKNEEIDWEKFSAELMTTLTKLPQNSEEFRACTQLLVESTSKDEGKVSAFLKKHAPQFTSDVFSNLASTLLADTIKKLMVVM
;
A
#
# COMPACT_ATOMS: atom_id res chain seq x y z
N MET A 1 0.31 11.74 -40.39
CA MET A 1 -0.48 11.80 -39.13
C MET A 1 0.22 12.81 -38.21
N LYS A 2 -0.50 13.82 -37.71
CA LYS A 2 0.06 15.01 -37.04
C LYS A 2 0.58 14.67 -35.63
N ILE A 3 1.83 15.05 -35.32
CA ILE A 3 2.33 15.11 -33.94
C ILE A 3 1.99 16.50 -33.41
N SER A 4 1.11 16.56 -32.42
CA SER A 4 0.76 17.80 -31.71
C SER A 4 1.88 18.15 -30.75
N ARG A 5 2.36 19.40 -30.83
CA ARG A 5 3.33 20.00 -29.92
C ARG A 5 2.79 19.97 -28.48
N ASN A 6 3.62 19.58 -27.52
CA ASN A 6 3.50 20.09 -26.15
C ASN A 6 4.78 20.83 -25.79
N ASN A 7 4.57 22.09 -25.48
CA ASN A 7 5.53 23.14 -25.19
C ASN A 7 6.09 22.94 -23.78
N PHE A 8 7.24 22.28 -23.63
CA PHE A 8 7.98 22.29 -22.37
C PHE A 8 8.85 23.53 -22.32
N GLY A 9 8.31 24.58 -21.71
CA GLY A 9 9.08 25.75 -21.31
C GLY A 9 10.18 25.36 -20.33
N GLY A 10 11.42 25.61 -20.74
CA GLY A 10 12.59 25.95 -19.93
C GLY A 10 12.83 25.18 -18.62
N ILE A 11 13.61 24.11 -18.71
CA ILE A 11 14.50 23.72 -17.59
C ILE A 11 15.88 24.23 -17.99
N ASN A 12 16.30 25.36 -17.41
CA ASN A 12 17.65 25.89 -17.57
C ASN A 12 18.32 25.82 -16.18
N ASN A 13 19.51 25.20 -16.10
CA ASN A 13 20.33 25.06 -14.89
C ASN A 13 19.82 24.10 -13.79
N SER A 14 19.45 22.86 -14.12
CA SER A 14 19.25 21.81 -13.10
C SER A 14 19.97 20.53 -13.48
N THR A 15 20.77 20.00 -12.54
CA THR A 15 21.41 18.69 -12.67
C THR A 15 20.33 17.63 -12.61
N VAL A 16 19.91 17.12 -13.78
CA VAL A 16 18.97 16.00 -13.85
C VAL A 16 19.75 14.73 -13.51
N VAL A 17 19.56 14.23 -12.29
CA VAL A 17 20.00 12.87 -11.93
C VAL A 17 18.94 11.91 -12.46
N ILE A 18 19.17 11.38 -13.67
CA ILE A 18 18.38 10.26 -14.19
C ILE A 18 18.87 9.01 -13.46
N GLY A 19 18.15 8.60 -12.42
CA GLY A 19 18.36 7.32 -11.76
C GLY A 19 18.16 6.18 -12.75
N ASN A 20 19.26 5.53 -13.14
CA ASN A 20 19.28 4.40 -14.07
C ASN A 20 18.79 3.12 -13.35
N ASN A 21 17.47 3.02 -13.12
CA ASN A 21 16.71 1.78 -12.85
C ASN A 21 15.24 2.01 -12.42
N ASN A 22 14.63 3.17 -12.70
CA ASN A 22 13.19 3.32 -12.47
C ASN A 22 12.41 2.60 -13.58
N ARG A 23 12.34 1.28 -13.48
CA ARG A 23 11.38 0.47 -14.23
C ARG A 23 9.99 0.81 -13.71
N VAL A 24 9.34 1.80 -14.31
CA VAL A 24 7.91 2.01 -14.16
C VAL A 24 7.23 0.92 -14.98
N SER A 25 6.97 -0.23 -14.35
CA SER A 25 6.02 -1.19 -14.90
C SER A 25 4.62 -0.64 -14.66
N ASN A 26 4.02 -0.02 -15.68
CA ASN A 26 2.57 -0.03 -15.84
C ASN A 26 2.17 -1.48 -16.20
N GLY A 27 2.27 -2.37 -15.21
CA GLY A 27 2.05 -3.79 -15.33
C GLY A 27 0.68 -4.16 -14.75
N LYS A 28 -0.16 -4.73 -15.60
CA LYS A 28 -1.34 -5.56 -15.30
C LYS A 28 -1.34 -6.10 -13.86
N ASN A 29 -2.43 -5.87 -13.11
CA ASN A 29 -2.75 -6.44 -11.79
C ASN A 29 -1.52 -7.04 -11.09
N GLU A 30 -0.70 -6.19 -10.48
CA GLU A 30 0.33 -6.67 -9.57
C GLU A 30 -0.36 -7.47 -8.47
N GLU A 31 -0.25 -8.79 -8.59
CA GLU A 31 -0.71 -9.77 -7.62
C GLU A 31 -0.06 -9.44 -6.28
N ILE A 32 -0.85 -9.47 -5.21
CA ILE A 32 -0.37 -9.11 -3.89
C ILE A 32 0.66 -10.15 -3.46
N ASP A 33 1.87 -9.70 -3.16
CA ASP A 33 2.86 -10.51 -2.48
C ASP A 33 2.41 -10.73 -1.03
N TRP A 34 1.63 -11.80 -0.82
CA TRP A 34 1.02 -12.15 0.46
C TRP A 34 2.04 -12.44 1.55
N GLU A 35 3.24 -12.92 1.20
CA GLU A 35 4.31 -13.17 2.15
C GLU A 35 4.86 -11.85 2.67
N LYS A 36 5.17 -10.93 1.75
CA LYS A 36 5.63 -9.59 2.12
C LYS A 36 4.58 -8.80 2.88
N PHE A 37 3.31 -8.89 2.46
CA PHE A 37 2.19 -8.27 3.17
C PHE A 37 2.07 -8.78 4.60
N SER A 38 2.17 -10.09 4.81
CA SER A 38 2.10 -10.70 6.14
C SER A 38 3.31 -10.33 7.01
N ALA A 39 4.50 -10.25 6.44
CA ALA A 39 5.71 -9.82 7.15
C ALA A 39 5.62 -8.36 7.63
N GLU A 40 5.11 -7.47 6.77
CA GLU A 40 4.87 -6.06 7.13
C GLU A 40 3.78 -5.91 8.19
N LEU A 41 2.71 -6.71 8.12
CA LEU A 41 1.69 -6.76 9.17
C LEU A 41 2.25 -7.20 10.51
N MET A 42 3.06 -8.28 10.53
CA MET A 42 3.73 -8.73 11.75
C MET A 42 4.65 -7.64 12.31
N THR A 43 5.39 -6.94 11.45
CA THR A 43 6.25 -5.82 11.86
C THR A 43 5.47 -4.65 12.44
N THR A 44 4.26 -4.40 11.93
CA THR A 44 3.38 -3.35 12.45
C THR A 44 2.78 -3.76 13.80
N LEU A 45 2.40 -5.03 13.94
CA LEU A 45 1.89 -5.60 15.19
C LEU A 45 2.89 -5.49 16.36
N THR A 46 4.19 -5.59 16.12
CA THR A 46 5.20 -5.42 17.19
C THR A 46 5.31 -3.98 17.72
N LYS A 47 4.81 -3.01 16.95
CA LYS A 47 4.86 -1.58 17.29
C LYS A 47 3.55 -1.05 17.86
N LEU A 48 2.43 -1.73 17.58
CA LEU A 48 1.11 -1.31 18.01
C LEU A 48 0.88 -1.56 19.51
N PRO A 49 0.17 -0.68 20.23
CA PRO A 49 -0.23 -0.95 21.61
C PRO A 49 -1.14 -2.19 21.67
N GLN A 50 -0.80 -3.19 22.49
CA GLN A 50 -1.52 -4.48 22.53
C GLN A 50 -3.01 -4.37 22.91
N ASN A 51 -3.40 -3.29 23.59
CA ASN A 51 -4.77 -3.01 23.99
C ASN A 51 -5.56 -2.16 22.97
N SER A 52 -4.94 -1.77 21.85
CA SER A 52 -5.57 -0.94 20.82
C SER A 52 -6.50 -1.74 19.90
N GLU A 53 -7.48 -1.04 19.31
CA GLU A 53 -8.36 -1.64 18.31
C GLU A 53 -7.59 -1.98 17.03
N GLU A 54 -6.58 -1.19 16.68
CA GLU A 54 -5.68 -1.39 15.55
C GLU A 54 -4.89 -2.68 15.69
N PHE A 55 -4.38 -2.99 16.89
CA PHE A 55 -3.70 -4.25 17.16
C PHE A 55 -4.62 -5.45 16.91
N ARG A 56 -5.87 -5.37 17.39
CA ARG A 56 -6.88 -6.42 17.17
C ARG A 56 -7.22 -6.56 15.69
N ALA A 57 -7.44 -5.44 14.99
CA ALA A 57 -7.75 -5.42 13.56
C ALA A 57 -6.60 -5.98 12.71
N CYS A 58 -5.34 -5.60 13.02
CA CYS A 58 -4.16 -6.12 12.32
C CYS A 58 -3.96 -7.63 12.58
N THR A 59 -4.25 -8.10 13.79
CA THR A 59 -4.16 -9.53 14.12
C THR A 59 -5.19 -10.34 13.33
N GLN A 60 -6.42 -9.84 13.25
CA GLN A 60 -7.47 -10.47 12.45
C GLN A 60 -7.17 -10.40 10.96
N LEU A 61 -6.65 -9.28 10.46
CA LEU A 61 -6.23 -9.13 9.08
C LEU A 61 -5.12 -10.12 8.71
N LEU A 62 -4.17 -10.39 9.60
CA LEU A 62 -3.14 -11.41 9.40
C LEU A 62 -3.72 -12.82 9.30
N VAL A 63 -4.78 -13.13 10.05
CA VAL A 63 -5.51 -14.40 9.90
C VAL A 63 -6.25 -14.44 8.56
N GLU A 64 -6.93 -13.35 8.19
CA GLU A 64 -7.65 -13.28 6.92
C GLU A 64 -6.73 -13.36 5.70
N SER A 65 -5.52 -12.79 5.77
CA SER A 65 -4.54 -12.85 4.68
C SER A 65 -4.00 -14.26 4.42
N THR A 66 -4.15 -15.20 5.37
CA THR A 66 -3.79 -16.62 5.13
C THR A 66 -4.67 -17.26 4.06
N SER A 67 -5.90 -16.78 3.88
CA SER A 67 -6.79 -17.26 2.82
C SER A 67 -6.32 -16.86 1.42
N LYS A 68 -5.46 -15.84 1.33
CA LYS A 68 -4.99 -15.21 0.07
C LYS A 68 -6.13 -14.79 -0.86
N ASP A 69 -7.33 -14.63 -0.31
CA ASP A 69 -8.53 -14.18 -1.03
C ASP A 69 -8.61 -12.66 -0.96
N GLU A 70 -8.27 -12.01 -2.07
CA GLU A 70 -8.28 -10.55 -2.18
C GLU A 70 -9.67 -9.95 -1.87
N GLY A 71 -10.75 -10.61 -2.27
CA GLY A 71 -12.11 -10.15 -2.04
C GLY A 71 -12.47 -10.21 -0.55
N LYS A 72 -12.11 -11.30 0.12
CA LYS A 72 -12.32 -11.46 1.57
C LYS A 72 -11.50 -10.44 2.37
N VAL A 73 -10.22 -10.27 2.02
CA VAL A 73 -9.33 -9.30 2.67
C VAL A 73 -9.81 -7.87 2.42
N SER A 74 -10.22 -7.52 1.19
CA SER A 74 -10.79 -6.22 0.86
C SER A 74 -12.06 -5.93 1.68
N ALA A 75 -12.98 -6.89 1.76
CA ALA A 75 -14.19 -6.74 2.55
C ALA A 75 -13.88 -6.55 4.05
N PHE A 76 -12.91 -7.28 4.58
CA PHE A 76 -12.44 -7.11 5.96
C PHE A 76 -11.86 -5.71 6.18
N LEU A 77 -10.96 -5.25 5.31
CA LEU A 77 -10.33 -3.94 5.39
C LEU A 77 -11.37 -2.80 5.32
N LYS A 78 -12.39 -2.92 4.47
CA LYS A 78 -13.49 -1.94 4.37
C LYS A 78 -14.33 -1.92 5.65
N LYS A 79 -14.64 -3.08 6.24
CA LYS A 79 -15.37 -3.18 7.51
C LYS A 79 -14.62 -2.55 8.68
N HIS A 80 -13.30 -2.65 8.66
CA HIS A 80 -12.39 -2.13 9.70
C HIS A 80 -11.64 -0.88 9.25
N ALA A 81 -12.19 -0.12 8.29
CA ALA A 81 -11.56 1.06 7.72
C ALA A 81 -11.07 2.06 8.79
N PRO A 82 -11.84 2.38 9.86
CA PRO A 82 -11.39 3.34 10.86
C PRO A 82 -10.06 2.96 11.53
N GLN A 83 -9.81 1.67 11.75
CA GLN A 83 -8.57 1.18 12.36
C GLN A 83 -7.38 1.26 11.38
N PHE A 84 -7.60 1.07 10.09
CA PHE A 84 -6.54 1.13 9.07
C PHE A 84 -6.30 2.54 8.52
N THR A 85 -7.18 3.49 8.79
CA THR A 85 -7.00 4.92 8.49
C THR A 85 -6.68 5.75 9.74
N SER A 86 -6.52 5.12 10.91
CA SER A 86 -6.19 5.85 12.13
C SER A 86 -4.77 6.40 12.08
N ASP A 87 -4.52 7.47 12.83
CA ASP A 87 -3.17 8.04 12.96
C ASP A 87 -2.22 7.04 13.61
N VAL A 88 -2.71 6.21 14.53
CA VAL A 88 -1.90 5.18 15.21
C VAL A 88 -1.37 4.17 14.19
N PHE A 89 -2.26 3.65 13.34
CA PHE A 89 -1.85 2.72 12.29
C PHE A 89 -0.96 3.40 11.25
N SER A 90 -1.38 4.56 10.74
CA SER A 90 -0.69 5.27 9.65
C SER A 90 0.72 5.72 10.00
N ASN A 91 0.99 6.03 11.28
CA ASN A 91 2.33 6.42 11.74
C ASN A 91 3.29 5.23 11.94
N LEU A 92 2.76 4.00 12.10
CA LEU A 92 3.55 2.83 12.43
C LEU A 92 3.70 1.83 11.28
N ALA A 93 2.71 1.81 10.38
CA ALA A 93 2.74 1.03 9.16
C ALA A 93 3.84 1.50 8.22
N SER A 94 4.46 0.56 7.50
CA SER A 94 5.36 0.93 6.41
C SER A 94 4.57 1.53 5.24
N THR A 95 5.24 2.35 4.41
CA THR A 95 4.65 2.90 3.19
C THR A 95 4.09 1.79 2.30
N LEU A 96 4.81 0.67 2.18
CA LEU A 96 4.37 -0.49 1.41
C LEU A 96 3.05 -1.07 1.94
N LEU A 97 2.95 -1.29 3.25
CA LEU A 97 1.75 -1.84 3.86
C LEU A 97 0.56 -0.89 3.69
N ALA A 98 0.77 0.40 3.98
CA ALA A 98 -0.26 1.42 3.84
C ALA A 98 -0.78 1.52 2.40
N ASP A 99 0.11 1.49 1.41
CA ASP A 99 -0.28 1.56 0.00
C ASP A 99 -0.99 0.28 -0.46
N THR A 100 -0.56 -0.89 0.02
CA THR A 100 -1.23 -2.16 -0.28
C THR A 100 -2.64 -2.20 0.30
N ILE A 101 -2.82 -1.76 1.55
CA ILE A 101 -4.13 -1.65 2.19
C ILE A 101 -5.02 -0.65 1.45
N LYS A 102 -4.49 0.52 1.10
CA LYS A 102 -5.23 1.52 0.30
C LYS A 102 -5.68 0.93 -1.04
N LYS A 103 -4.80 0.23 -1.75
CA LYS A 103 -5.15 -0.46 -3.01
C LYS A 103 -6.30 -1.44 -2.78
N LEU A 104 -6.17 -2.32 -1.79
CA LEU A 104 -7.19 -3.31 -1.43
C LEU A 104 -8.55 -2.69 -1.03
N MET A 105 -8.53 -1.50 -0.40
CA MET A 105 -9.75 -0.79 -0.04
C MET A 105 -10.42 -0.08 -1.22
N VAL A 106 -9.66 0.28 -2.26
CA VAL A 106 -10.15 1.00 -3.44
C VAL A 106 -10.65 0.06 -4.54
N VAL A 107 -10.09 -1.15 -4.69
CA VAL A 107 -10.50 -2.10 -5.73
C VAL A 107 -11.96 -2.55 -5.51
N MET A 108 -12.76 -2.43 -6.57
CA MET A 108 -14.13 -2.93 -6.78
C MET A 108 -14.18 -3.61 -8.16
#